data_AF-A0A3C1WUR5-F1
#
_entry.id   AF-A0A3C1WUR5-F1
#
_cell.length_a   1.000
_cell.length_b   1.000
_cell.length_c   1.000
_cell.angle_alpha   90.00
_cell.angle_beta   90.00
_cell.angle_gamma   90.00
#
_symmetry.space_group_name_H-M   'P 1'
#
loop_
_entity.id
_entity.type
_entity.pdbx_description
1 polymer ?
#
loop_
_entity_poly.entity_id
_entity_poly.type
_entity_poly.pdbx_seq_one_letter_code
_entity_poly.pdbx_strand_id
1 'polypeptide(L)'
;MSDDRPTLRDLMKMLFIKKVGTEGLLEQMIEESSELIKAVSKYERICKLYQPTELHEDATREDIVEEIADIELVIEEYLDLLEKNGDIKVRKRIETIQKYKMLRAVKRFAERDIND
;
A
#
# COMPACT_ATOMS: atom_id res chain seq x y z
N MET A 1 13.40 31.77 -9.21
CA MET A 1 12.38 31.89 -8.15
C MET A 1 11.84 30.49 -7.94
N SER A 2 12.07 29.87 -6.78
CA SER A 2 11.39 28.63 -6.44
C SER A 2 9.90 28.93 -6.34
N ASP A 3 9.09 28.06 -6.93
CA ASP A 3 7.66 28.13 -6.76
C ASP A 3 7.33 27.60 -5.37
N ASP A 4 7.26 28.48 -4.37
CA ASP A 4 6.97 28.15 -2.97
C ASP A 4 5.50 27.74 -2.73
N ARG A 5 4.79 27.35 -3.80
CA ARG A 5 3.42 26.86 -3.70
C ARG A 5 3.42 25.41 -3.18
N PRO A 6 2.62 25.11 -2.13
CA PRO A 6 2.50 23.75 -1.63
C PRO A 6 1.98 22.81 -2.72
N THR A 7 2.56 21.63 -2.81
CA THR A 7 2.11 20.58 -3.73
C THR A 7 0.74 20.04 -3.32
N LEU A 8 0.08 19.29 -4.21
CA LEU A 8 -1.19 18.63 -3.89
C LEU A 8 -1.04 17.70 -2.66
N ARG A 9 0.12 17.04 -2.55
CA ARG A 9 0.49 16.20 -1.40
C ARG A 9 0.66 17.02 -0.13
N ASP A 10 1.26 18.21 -0.21
CA ASP A 10 1.40 19.11 0.94
C ASP A 10 0.04 19.63 1.43
N LEU A 11 -0.86 19.96 0.50
CA LEU A 11 -2.23 20.37 0.82
C LEU A 11 -3.04 19.23 1.46
N MET A 12 -2.92 18.02 0.92
CA MET A 12 -3.55 16.82 1.45
C MET A 12 -3.06 16.55 2.88
N LYS A 13 -1.74 16.56 3.10
CA LYS A 13 -1.09 16.45 4.42
C LYS A 13 -1.65 17.44 5.43
N MET A 14 -1.74 18.72 5.05
CA MET A 14 -2.24 19.77 5.92
C MET A 14 -3.71 19.57 6.29
N LEU A 15 -4.55 19.12 5.35
CA LEU A 15 -5.96 18.86 5.59
C LEU A 15 -6.17 17.60 6.45
N PHE A 16 -5.43 16.53 6.17
CA PHE A 16 -5.55 15.25 6.85
C PHE A 16 -5.12 15.31 8.30
N ILE A 17 -3.93 15.83 8.59
CA ILE A 17 -3.43 15.95 9.97
C ILE A 17 -4.34 16.84 10.81
N LYS A 18 -4.89 17.90 10.20
CA LYS A 18 -5.74 18.88 10.89
C LYS A 18 -7.17 18.40 11.12
N LYS A 19 -7.70 17.49 10.28
CA LYS A 19 -9.09 17.03 10.36
C LYS A 19 -9.26 15.62 10.93
N VAL A 20 -8.29 14.73 10.72
CA VAL A 20 -8.47 13.28 10.91
C VAL A 20 -7.64 12.75 12.07
N GLY A 21 -6.43 13.27 12.27
CA GLY A 21 -5.52 12.80 13.33
C GLY A 21 -5.03 11.36 13.11
N THR A 22 -4.31 10.81 14.09
CA THR A 22 -3.71 9.46 13.99
C THR A 22 -4.76 8.36 13.88
N GLU A 23 -5.88 8.48 14.61
CA GLU A 23 -6.91 7.45 14.66
C GLU A 23 -7.58 7.27 13.30
N GLY A 24 -7.95 8.36 12.63
CA GLY A 24 -8.59 8.24 11.31
C GLY A 24 -7.63 7.81 10.20
N LEU A 25 -6.30 8.00 10.34
CA LEU A 25 -5.33 7.36 9.42
C LEU A 25 -5.32 5.84 9.56
N LEU A 26 -5.49 5.33 10.78
CA LEU A 26 -5.61 3.89 11.00
C LEU A 26 -6.95 3.35 10.49
N GLU A 27 -8.04 4.12 10.64
CA GLU A 27 -9.35 3.76 10.06
C GLU A 27 -9.28 3.70 8.54
N GLN A 28 -8.68 4.70 7.89
CA GLN A 28 -8.44 4.65 6.44
C GLN A 28 -7.57 3.46 6.05
N MET A 29 -6.50 3.17 6.80
CA MET A 29 -5.66 2.01 6.50
C MET A 29 -6.46 0.70 6.53
N ILE A 30 -7.44 0.59 7.44
CA ILE A 30 -8.36 -0.56 7.50
C ILE A 30 -9.32 -0.57 6.31
N GLU A 31 -9.88 0.59 5.95
CA GLU A 31 -10.79 0.77 4.81
C GLU A 31 -10.11 0.36 3.50
N GLU A 32 -9.01 1.01 3.12
CA GLU A 32 -8.31 0.75 1.85
C GLU A 32 -7.77 -0.70 1.79
N SER A 33 -7.32 -1.25 2.93
CA SER A 33 -6.93 -2.67 2.99
C SER A 33 -8.11 -3.61 2.71
N SER A 34 -9.31 -3.25 3.16
CA SER A 34 -10.52 -4.04 2.92
C SER A 34 -10.97 -3.93 1.46
N GLU A 35 -10.81 -2.75 0.85
CA GLU A 35 -11.11 -2.47 -0.55
C GLU A 35 -10.18 -3.27 -1.48
N LEU A 36 -8.86 -3.24 -1.22
CA LEU A 36 -7.89 -4.08 -1.92
C LEU A 36 -8.24 -5.57 -1.82
N ILE A 37 -8.64 -6.06 -0.64
CA ILE A 37 -9.07 -7.46 -0.48
C ILE A 37 -10.28 -7.77 -1.37
N LYS A 38 -11.27 -6.86 -1.45
CA LYS A 38 -12.43 -7.04 -2.32
C LYS A 38 -12.01 -7.06 -3.80
N ALA A 39 -11.15 -6.14 -4.23
CA ALA A 39 -10.67 -6.04 -5.61
C ALA A 39 -9.91 -7.30 -6.04
N VAL A 40 -8.94 -7.76 -5.24
CA VAL A 40 -8.20 -9.00 -5.48
C VAL A 40 -9.15 -10.21 -5.50
N SER A 41 -10.12 -10.27 -4.58
CA SER A 41 -11.10 -11.37 -4.53
C SER A 41 -12.05 -11.37 -5.73
N LYS A 42 -12.33 -10.20 -6.32
CA LYS A 42 -13.15 -10.06 -7.53
C LYS A 42 -12.36 -10.54 -8.76
N TYR A 43 -11.12 -10.10 -8.90
CA TYR A 43 -10.20 -10.55 -9.95
C TYR A 43 -10.03 -12.08 -9.94
N GLU A 44 -9.68 -12.65 -8.79
CA GLU A 44 -9.51 -14.09 -8.61
C GLU A 44 -10.77 -14.89 -9.00
N ARG A 45 -11.96 -14.41 -8.61
CA ARG A 45 -13.23 -15.06 -8.96
C ARG A 45 -13.49 -15.05 -10.46
N ILE A 46 -13.23 -13.92 -11.11
CA ILE A 46 -13.39 -13.80 -12.57
C ILE A 46 -12.42 -14.77 -13.24
N CYS A 47 -11.12 -14.70 -12.95
CA CYS A 47 -10.12 -15.55 -13.59
C CYS A 47 -10.33 -17.06 -13.36
N LYS A 48 -10.78 -17.47 -12.17
CA LYS A 48 -10.95 -18.90 -11.83
C LYS A 48 -12.28 -19.51 -12.25
N LEU A 49 -13.37 -18.75 -12.26
CA LEU A 49 -14.72 -19.31 -12.40
C LEU A 49 -15.39 -18.98 -13.74
N TYR A 50 -15.03 -17.87 -14.36
CA TYR A 50 -15.71 -17.38 -15.56
C TYR A 50 -14.63 -17.03 -16.56
N GLN A 51 -14.41 -17.84 -17.60
CA GLN A 51 -13.47 -17.53 -18.69
C GLN A 51 -13.57 -16.03 -19.06
N PRO A 52 -12.63 -15.18 -18.61
CA PRO A 52 -12.85 -13.74 -18.63
C PRO A 52 -12.78 -13.24 -20.06
N THR A 53 -13.57 -12.24 -20.40
CA THR A 53 -13.25 -11.40 -21.56
C THR A 53 -12.12 -10.44 -21.16
N GLU A 54 -11.20 -10.13 -22.08
CA GLU A 54 -10.06 -9.21 -21.84
C GLU A 54 -10.50 -7.91 -21.14
N LEU A 55 -11.62 -7.32 -21.56
CA LEU A 55 -12.15 -6.07 -21.00
C LEU A 55 -12.57 -6.15 -19.53
N HIS A 56 -12.95 -7.33 -19.05
CA HIS A 56 -13.28 -7.57 -17.63
C HIS A 56 -12.02 -7.81 -16.79
N GLU A 57 -11.00 -8.42 -17.38
CA GLU A 57 -9.71 -8.63 -16.72
C GLU A 57 -8.98 -7.29 -16.53
N ASP A 58 -8.93 -6.45 -17.57
CA ASP A 58 -8.30 -5.14 -17.49
C ASP A 58 -8.98 -4.24 -16.45
N ALA A 59 -10.31 -4.16 -16.46
CA ALA A 59 -11.04 -3.36 -15.48
C ALA A 59 -10.78 -3.81 -14.02
N THR A 60 -10.65 -5.11 -13.78
CA THR A 60 -10.37 -5.62 -12.43
C THR A 60 -8.90 -5.48 -12.02
N ARG A 61 -7.98 -5.40 -12.97
CA ARG A 61 -6.59 -5.03 -12.69
C ARG A 61 -6.46 -3.57 -12.34
N GLU A 62 -7.14 -2.68 -13.07
CA GLU A 62 -7.17 -1.25 -12.76
C GLU A 62 -7.77 -0.99 -11.37
N ASP A 63 -8.88 -1.68 -11.01
CA ASP A 63 -9.43 -1.65 -9.65
C ASP A 63 -8.32 -1.98 -8.62
N ILE A 64 -7.55 -3.07 -8.80
CA ILE A 64 -6.47 -3.44 -7.87
C ILE A 64 -5.37 -2.36 -7.79
N VAL A 65 -5.02 -1.74 -8.92
CA VAL A 65 -3.99 -0.70 -8.97
C VAL A 65 -4.43 0.54 -8.21
N GLU A 66 -5.69 0.94 -8.34
CA GLU A 66 -6.29 2.05 -7.58
C GLU A 66 -6.18 1.79 -6.07
N GLU A 67 -6.62 0.62 -5.60
CA GLU A 67 -6.57 0.28 -4.18
C GLU A 67 -5.13 0.17 -3.62
N ILE A 68 -4.17 -0.26 -4.45
CA ILE A 68 -2.76 -0.23 -4.08
C ILE A 68 -2.28 1.21 -3.91
N ALA A 69 -2.66 2.12 -4.82
CA ALA A 69 -2.27 3.51 -4.74
C ALA A 69 -2.85 4.18 -3.48
N ASP A 70 -4.08 3.86 -3.11
CA ASP A 70 -4.71 4.39 -1.89
C ASP A 70 -3.99 3.88 -0.63
N ILE A 71 -3.64 2.60 -0.56
CA ILE A 71 -2.83 2.05 0.54
C ILE A 71 -1.44 2.71 0.59
N GLU A 72 -0.78 2.91 -0.56
CA GLU A 72 0.53 3.58 -0.61
C GLU A 72 0.44 5.01 -0.06
N LEU A 73 -0.63 5.75 -0.39
CA LEU A 73 -0.87 7.09 0.15
C LEU A 73 -1.05 7.05 1.67
N VAL A 74 -1.91 6.19 2.20
CA VAL A 74 -2.17 6.10 3.64
C VAL A 74 -0.93 5.68 4.43
N ILE A 75 -0.15 4.71 3.91
CA ILE A 75 1.12 4.30 4.52
C ILE A 75 2.10 5.47 4.57
N GLU A 76 2.26 6.20 3.47
CA GLU A 76 3.20 7.31 3.39
C GLU A 76 2.83 8.43 4.38
N GLU A 77 1.55 8.76 4.49
CA GLU A 77 1.06 9.74 5.47
C GLU A 77 1.29 9.28 6.92
N TYR A 78 1.10 8.00 7.21
CA TYR A 78 1.37 7.44 8.53
C TYR A 78 2.87 7.47 8.88
N LEU A 79 3.76 7.17 7.94
CA LEU A 79 5.20 7.24 8.15
C LEU A 79 5.66 8.67 8.42
N ASP A 80 5.15 9.63 7.66
CA ASP A 80 5.43 11.05 7.89
C ASP A 80 4.96 11.53 9.27
N LEU A 81 3.80 11.04 9.73
CA LEU A 81 3.30 11.33 11.07
C LEU A 81 4.23 10.77 12.16
N LEU A 82 4.71 9.52 12.00
CA LEU A 82 5.66 8.93 12.93
C LEU A 82 6.98 9.73 13.00
N GLU A 83 7.49 10.16 11.85
CA GLU A 83 8.71 10.98 11.77
C GLU A 83 8.50 12.34 12.45
N LYS A 84 7.37 13.02 12.22
CA LYS A 84 6.99 14.27 12.89
C LYS A 84 6.85 14.10 14.41
N ASN A 85 6.40 12.92 14.86
CA ASN A 85 6.29 12.58 16.28
C ASN A 85 7.62 12.09 16.90
N GLY A 86 8.75 12.25 16.18
CA GLY A 86 10.10 12.00 16.70
C GLY A 86 10.69 10.65 16.31
N ASP A 87 9.96 9.81 15.58
CA ASP A 87 10.44 8.52 15.12
C ASP A 87 11.17 8.61 13.76
N ILE A 88 12.24 9.41 13.73
CA ILE A 88 13.02 9.74 12.53
C ILE A 88 13.74 8.55 11.86
N LYS A 89 13.68 7.35 12.46
CA LYS A 89 14.34 6.13 11.95
C LYS A 89 13.33 5.08 11.47
N VAL A 90 12.03 5.37 11.45
CA VAL A 90 10.98 4.41 11.09
C VAL A 90 11.23 3.79 9.72
N ARG A 91 11.52 4.59 8.69
CA ARG A 91 11.77 4.12 7.34
C ARG A 91 12.98 3.18 7.26
N LYS A 92 14.08 3.53 7.94
CA LYS A 92 15.28 2.67 8.02
C LYS A 92 15.00 1.33 8.69
N ARG A 93 14.14 1.31 9.72
CA ARG A 93 13.71 0.06 10.36
C ARG A 93 12.86 -0.77 9.41
N ILE A 94 11.91 -0.16 8.69
CA ILE A 94 11.10 -0.84 7.66
C ILE A 94 11.99 -1.47 6.59
N GLU A 95 12.94 -0.72 6.04
CA GLU A 95 13.87 -1.22 5.03
C GLU A 95 14.68 -2.42 5.55
N THR A 96 15.13 -2.37 6.81
CA THR A 96 15.85 -3.48 7.46
C THR A 96 14.95 -4.72 7.56
N ILE A 97 13.69 -4.54 7.97
CA ILE A 97 12.70 -5.63 8.06
C ILE A 97 12.40 -6.21 6.67
N GLN A 98 12.23 -5.37 5.65
CA GLN A 98 11.99 -5.79 4.26
C GLN A 98 13.15 -6.65 3.76
N LYS A 99 14.41 -6.20 3.91
CA LYS A 99 15.60 -6.97 3.54
C LYS A 99 15.63 -8.34 4.22
N TYR A 100 15.37 -8.39 5.52
CA TYR A 100 15.30 -9.65 6.27
C TYR A 100 14.19 -10.58 5.74
N LYS A 101 12.99 -10.05 5.49
CA LYS A 101 11.86 -10.82 4.94
C LYS A 101 12.14 -11.34 3.54
N MET A 102 12.77 -10.55 2.68
CA MET A 102 13.20 -10.95 1.34
C MET A 102 14.23 -12.09 1.40
N LEU A 103 15.28 -11.94 2.22
CA LEU A 103 16.28 -13.00 2.43
C LEU A 103 15.63 -14.29 2.90
N ARG A 104 14.68 -14.21 3.83
CA ARG A 104 13.92 -15.37 4.31
C ARG A 104 13.07 -16.00 3.20
N ALA A 105 12.46 -15.21 2.33
CA ALA A 105 11.68 -15.72 1.20
C ALA A 105 12.56 -16.44 0.19
N VAL A 106 13.70 -15.88 -0.18
CA VAL A 106 14.67 -16.49 -1.10
C VAL A 106 15.12 -17.87 -0.58
N LYS A 107 15.47 -17.98 0.70
CA LYS A 107 15.84 -19.27 1.30
C LYS A 107 14.73 -20.32 1.16
N ARG A 108 13.49 -19.95 1.43
CA ARG A 108 12.34 -20.88 1.30
C ARG A 108 12.11 -21.33 -0.13
N PHE A 109 12.32 -20.47 -1.12
CA PHE A 109 12.19 -20.87 -2.54
C PHE A 109 13.32 -21.81 -2.94
N ALA A 110 14.57 -21.48 -2.58
CA ALA A 110 15.72 -22.34 -2.85
C ALA A 110 15.62 -23.73 -2.17
N GLU A 111 15.06 -23.80 -0.97
CA GLU A 111 14.82 -25.07 -0.27
C GLU A 111 13.67 -25.89 -0.88
N ARG A 112 12.69 -25.26 -1.54
CA ARG A 112 11.63 -25.96 -2.27
C ARG A 112 12.15 -26.55 -3.56
N ASP A 113 12.94 -25.80 -4.33
CA ASP A 113 13.53 -26.26 -5.60
C ASP A 113 14.54 -27.42 -5.43
N ILE A 114 15.02 -27.69 -4.20
CA ILE A 114 15.89 -28.84 -3.88
C ILE A 114 15.08 -30.11 -3.57
N ASN A 115 13.81 -29.96 -3.19
CA ASN A 115 12.95 -31.06 -2.73
C ASN A 115 11.84 -31.46 -3.73
N ASP A 116 11.76 -30.77 -4.87
CA ASP A 116 10.90 -31.09 -6.03
C ASP A 116 11.75 -31.71 -7.17
#